data_AF-A0A4Y7R662-F1
#
_entry.id   AF-A0A4Y7R662-F1
#
_cell.length_a   1.000
_cell.length_b   1.000
_cell.length_c   1.000
_cell.angle_alpha   90.00
_cell.angle_beta   90.00
_cell.angle_gamma   90.00
#
_symmetry.space_group_name_H-M   'P 1'
#
loop_
_entity.id
_entity.type
_entity.pdbx_description
1 polymer ?
#
loop_
_entity_poly.entity_id
_entity_poly.type
_entity_poly.pdbx_seq_one_letter_code
_entity_poly.pdbx_strand_id
1 'polypeptide(L)'
;MNVKDILNLENLCIQEEPVYCSAVCPVHVDVRSMLKQIQKGSFSDAERLYRKKVIFPSIVSRICDEPCKNACLRNNLDDPLSIRLLEKACVDYSGKNK
;
A
#
# COMPACT_ATOMS: atom_id res chain seq x y z
N MET A 1 -12.38 -5.14 -37.42
CA MET A 1 -12.14 -4.87 -36.00
C MET A 1 -13.36 -4.13 -35.48
N ASN A 2 -14.17 -4.79 -34.65
CA ASN A 2 -15.44 -4.26 -34.14
C ASN A 2 -15.19 -3.43 -32.88
N VAL A 3 -16.09 -2.50 -32.55
CA VAL A 3 -16.09 -1.73 -31.29
C VAL A 3 -16.04 -2.67 -30.08
N LYS A 4 -16.73 -3.81 -30.12
CA LYS A 4 -16.68 -4.82 -29.05
C LYS A 4 -15.29 -5.40 -28.82
N ASP A 5 -14.50 -5.57 -29.89
CA ASP A 5 -13.15 -6.12 -29.78
C ASP A 5 -12.20 -5.13 -29.10
N ILE A 6 -12.37 -3.83 -29.39
CA ILE A 6 -11.59 -2.74 -28.78
C ILE A 6 -11.89 -2.64 -27.28
N LEU A 7 -13.17 -2.70 -26.89
CA LEU A 7 -13.58 -2.67 -25.47
C LEU A 7 -13.06 -3.89 -24.69
N ASN A 8 -13.00 -5.07 -25.32
CA ASN A 8 -12.41 -6.25 -24.69
C ASN A 8 -10.90 -6.11 -24.46
N LEU A 9 -10.19 -5.46 -25.38
CA LEU A 9 -8.76 -5.18 -25.23
C LEU A 9 -8.49 -4.13 -24.15
N GLU A 10 -9.36 -3.12 -24.04
CA GLU A 10 -9.30 -2.13 -22.96
C GLU A 10 -9.44 -2.78 -21.58
N ASN A 11 -10.36 -3.72 -21.40
CA ASN A 11 -10.56 -4.43 -20.12
C ASN A 11 -9.37 -5.31 -19.69
N LEU A 12 -8.49 -5.70 -20.62
CA LEU A 12 -7.24 -6.40 -20.32
C LEU A 12 -6.10 -5.44 -19.93
N CYS A 13 -6.32 -4.14 -20.12
CA CYS A 13 -5.33 -3.12 -19.83
C CYS A 13 -5.38 -2.73 -18.36
N ILE A 14 -4.26 -2.90 -17.66
CA ILE A 14 -4.08 -2.56 -16.24
C ILE A 14 -4.09 -1.03 -15.95
N GLN A 15 -4.62 -0.19 -16.84
CA GLN A 15 -4.30 1.25 -16.94
C GLN A 15 -4.36 2.01 -15.60
N GLU A 16 -5.37 1.77 -14.79
CA GLU A 16 -5.57 2.47 -13.50
C GLU A 16 -5.81 1.54 -12.31
N GLU A 17 -5.67 0.21 -12.49
CA GLU A 17 -6.01 -0.72 -11.41
C GLU A 17 -4.98 -0.58 -10.25
N PRO A 18 -5.45 -0.25 -9.02
CA PRO A 18 -4.55 -0.11 -7.89
C PRO A 18 -3.85 -1.43 -7.59
N VAL A 19 -2.62 -1.34 -7.06
CA VAL A 19 -1.90 -2.54 -6.59
C VAL A 19 -2.77 -3.30 -5.59
N TYR A 20 -2.75 -4.64 -5.64
CA TYR A 20 -3.64 -5.50 -4.84
C TYR A 20 -3.72 -5.11 -3.35
N CYS A 21 -2.59 -4.76 -2.73
CA CYS A 21 -2.56 -4.33 -1.34
C CYS A 21 -3.29 -3.00 -1.08
N SER A 22 -3.23 -2.06 -2.01
CA SER A 22 -3.96 -0.79 -1.96
C SER A 22 -5.42 -0.95 -2.37
N ALA A 23 -5.72 -1.87 -3.29
CA ALA A 23 -7.08 -2.19 -3.72
C ALA A 23 -7.92 -2.78 -2.57
N VAL A 24 -7.34 -3.70 -1.81
CA VAL A 24 -8.02 -4.39 -0.70
C VAL A 24 -8.02 -3.58 0.61
N CYS A 25 -7.15 -2.58 0.73
CA CYS A 25 -7.14 -1.70 1.89
C CYS A 25 -8.40 -0.81 1.87
N PRO A 26 -9.22 -0.78 2.93
CA PRO A 26 -10.45 0.04 2.96
C PRO A 26 -10.17 1.55 2.90
N VAL A 27 -8.95 1.97 3.22
CA VAL A 27 -8.53 3.38 3.21
C VAL A 27 -7.71 3.72 1.95
N HIS A 28 -7.46 2.73 1.08
CA HIS A 28 -6.65 2.87 -0.13
C HIS A 28 -5.30 3.57 0.12
N VAL A 29 -4.57 3.04 1.11
CA VAL A 29 -3.21 3.51 1.44
C VAL A 29 -2.29 3.24 0.25
N ASP A 30 -1.49 4.23 -0.13
CA ASP A 30 -0.46 4.08 -1.17
C ASP A 30 0.79 3.40 -0.59
N VAL A 31 0.71 2.07 -0.52
CA VAL A 31 1.76 1.20 0.04
C VAL A 31 3.05 1.31 -0.77
N ARG A 32 2.96 1.44 -2.10
CA ARG A 32 4.14 1.46 -2.98
C ARG A 32 4.93 2.74 -2.79
N SER A 33 4.28 3.89 -2.74
CA SER A 33 4.96 5.16 -2.46
C SER A 33 5.52 5.22 -1.05
N MET A 34 4.79 4.69 -0.06
CA MET A 34 5.26 4.58 1.32
C MET A 34 6.55 3.74 1.41
N LEU A 35 6.55 2.53 0.83
CA LEU A 35 7.72 1.64 0.76
C LEU A 35 8.91 2.30 0.07
N LYS A 36 8.68 3.07 -1.00
CA LYS A 36 9.74 3.80 -1.71
C LYS A 36 10.42 4.83 -0.83
N GLN A 37 9.69 5.47 0.09
CA GLN A 37 10.28 6.40 1.06
C GLN A 37 11.02 5.66 2.19
N ILE A 38 10.46 4.54 2.67
CA ILE A 38 11.14 3.67 3.65
C ILE A 38 12.48 3.17 3.10
N GLN A 39 12.53 2.74 1.84
CA GLN A 39 13.75 2.27 1.18
C GLN A 39 14.84 3.36 1.12
N LYS A 40 14.44 4.64 1.05
CA LYS A 40 15.35 5.79 1.09
C LYS A 40 15.79 6.18 2.50
N GLY A 41 15.25 5.54 3.54
CA GLY A 41 15.45 5.91 4.94
C GLY A 41 14.60 7.11 5.39
N SER A 42 13.77 7.68 4.51
CA SER A 42 12.92 8.84 4.81
C SER A 42 11.60 8.43 5.48
N PHE A 43 11.67 8.01 6.75
CA PHE A 43 10.48 7.60 7.52
C PHE A 43 9.49 8.75 7.74
N SER A 44 9.96 9.99 7.84
CA SER A 44 9.11 11.18 7.97
C SER A 44 8.26 11.44 6.73
N ASP A 45 8.85 11.29 5.53
CA ASP A 45 8.13 11.40 4.27
C ASP A 45 7.16 10.23 4.07
N ALA A 46 7.55 9.02 4.47
CA ALA A 46 6.68 7.85 4.45
C ALA A 46 5.45 8.04 5.35
N GLU A 47 5.66 8.52 6.58
CA GLU A 47 4.57 8.84 7.51
C GLU A 47 3.69 9.98 6.99
N ARG A 48 4.28 11.01 6.35
CA ARG A 48 3.50 12.09 5.71
C ARG A 48 2.59 11.55 4.62
N LEU A 49 3.05 10.61 3.79
CA LEU A 49 2.21 9.97 2.77
C LEU A 49 1.11 9.13 3.41
N TYR A 50 1.43 8.37 4.45
CA TYR A 50 0.45 7.57 5.19
C TYR A 50 -0.65 8.45 5.82
N ARG A 51 -0.26 9.58 6.44
CA ARG A 51 -1.16 10.59 7.02
C ARG A 51 -2.11 11.25 6.01
N LYS A 52 -1.80 11.24 4.71
CA LYS A 52 -2.73 11.76 3.69
C LYS A 52 -4.00 10.91 3.56
N LYS A 53 -3.91 9.62 3.89
CA LYS A 53 -5.01 8.65 3.77
C LYS A 53 -5.58 8.29 5.14
N VAL A 54 -4.72 8.16 6.15
CA VAL A 54 -5.10 7.70 7.48
C VAL A 54 -5.08 8.86 8.48
N ILE A 55 -6.24 9.16 9.07
CA ILE A 55 -6.42 10.24 10.05
C ILE A 55 -5.67 9.96 11.36
N PHE A 56 -5.69 8.70 11.83
CA PHE A 56 -5.06 8.27 13.08
C PHE A 56 -3.97 7.21 12.84
N PRO A 57 -2.82 7.58 12.25
CA PRO A 57 -1.80 6.62 11.86
C PRO A 57 -1.22 5.82 13.03
N SER A 58 -1.05 6.45 14.20
CA SER A 58 -0.54 5.80 15.41
C SER A 58 -1.48 4.73 15.98
N ILE A 59 -2.79 4.86 15.73
CA ILE A 59 -3.79 3.87 16.16
C ILE A 59 -3.92 2.79 15.09
N VAL A 60 -4.18 3.20 13.84
CA VAL A 60 -4.44 2.29 12.72
C VAL A 60 -3.26 1.35 12.46
N SER A 61 -2.03 1.83 12.51
CA SER A 61 -0.83 0.97 12.35
C SER A 61 -0.68 -0.11 13.42
N ARG A 62 -1.41 -0.02 14.53
CA ARG A 62 -1.37 -1.00 15.64
C ARG A 62 -2.57 -1.95 15.61
N ILE A 63 -3.72 -1.49 15.14
CA ILE A 63 -4.98 -2.26 15.12
C ILE A 63 -5.33 -2.84 13.75
N CYS A 64 -4.61 -2.50 12.68
CA CYS A 64 -4.91 -2.99 11.34
C CYS A 64 -4.90 -4.52 11.28
N ASP A 65 -5.98 -5.11 10.75
CA ASP A 65 -6.14 -6.57 10.60
C ASP A 65 -5.37 -7.15 9.40
N GLU A 66 -4.67 -6.31 8.63
CA GLU A 66 -3.87 -6.69 7.47
C GLU A 66 -4.62 -7.49 6.38
N PRO A 67 -5.80 -7.03 5.89
CA PRO A 67 -6.51 -7.73 4.80
C PRO A 67 -5.68 -7.81 3.51
N CYS A 68 -4.71 -6.90 3.36
CA CYS A 68 -3.73 -6.86 2.30
C CYS A 68 -2.79 -8.07 2.24
N LYS A 69 -2.59 -8.83 3.34
CA LYS A 69 -1.79 -10.06 3.33
C LYS A 69 -2.41 -11.13 2.44
N ASN A 70 -3.72 -11.30 2.50
CA ASN A 70 -4.44 -12.31 1.71
C ASN A 70 -4.35 -12.03 0.20
N ALA A 71 -4.30 -10.74 -0.18
CA ALA A 71 -4.21 -10.32 -1.58
C ALA A 71 -2.76 -10.12 -2.07
N CYS A 72 -1.76 -10.40 -1.24
CA CYS A 72 -0.37 -10.18 -1.62
C CYS A 72 0.05 -11.18 -2.70
N LEU A 73 0.60 -10.68 -3.82
CA LEU A 73 1.13 -11.52 -4.90
C LEU A 73 2.25 -12.47 -4.45
N ARG A 74 2.95 -12.12 -3.36
CA ARG A 74 4.00 -12.96 -2.77
C ARG A 74 3.48 -14.28 -2.23
N ASN A 75 2.19 -14.40 -1.89
CA ASN A 75 1.61 -15.67 -1.43
C ASN A 75 1.83 -16.84 -2.41
N ASN A 76 2.07 -16.54 -3.69
CA ASN A 76 2.35 -17.56 -4.71
C ASN A 76 3.83 -18.00 -4.76
N LEU A 77 4.71 -17.30 -4.05
CA LEU A 77 6.16 -17.50 -4.07
C LEU A 77 6.71 -17.81 -2.67
N ASP A 78 6.31 -17.03 -1.67
CA ASP A 78 6.79 -17.07 -0.29
C ASP A 78 5.80 -16.38 0.67
N ASP A 79 6.28 -15.85 1.80
CA ASP A 79 5.43 -15.21 2.81
C ASP A 79 4.95 -13.81 2.38
N PRO A 80 3.69 -13.44 2.71
CA PRO A 80 3.16 -12.12 2.40
C PRO A 80 3.87 -11.03 3.21
N LEU A 81 3.96 -9.84 2.62
CA LEU A 81 4.49 -8.67 3.31
C LEU A 81 3.54 -8.21 4.42
N SER A 82 4.09 -7.97 5.61
CA SER A 82 3.35 -7.35 6.71
C SER A 82 3.37 -5.83 6.58
N ILE A 83 2.34 -5.29 5.91
CA ILE A 83 2.19 -3.85 5.69
C ILE A 83 1.97 -3.12 7.01
N ARG A 84 1.28 -3.73 7.99
CA ARG A 84 1.10 -3.13 9.31
C ARG A 84 2.41 -2.89 10.03
N LEU A 85 3.37 -3.82 9.94
CA LEU A 85 4.69 -3.62 10.54
C LEU A 85 5.44 -2.45 9.89
N LEU A 86 5.30 -2.27 8.57
CA LEU A 86 5.87 -1.15 7.85
C LEU A 86 5.19 0.18 8.21
N GLU A 87 3.86 0.21 8.30
CA GLU A 87 3.09 1.37 8.77
C GLU A 87 3.49 1.76 10.19
N LYS A 88 3.63 0.77 11.09
CA LYS A 88 4.10 0.98 12.46
C LYS A 88 5.52 1.54 12.48
N ALA A 89 6.42 0.99 11.66
CA ALA A 89 7.78 1.52 11.53
C ALA A 89 7.77 2.98 11.04
N CYS A 90 6.95 3.33 10.05
CA CYS A 90 6.81 4.73 9.61
C CYS A 90 6.47 5.66 10.77
N VAL A 91 5.47 5.31 11.58
CA VAL A 91 5.05 6.14 12.71
C VAL A 91 6.11 6.17 13.83
N ASP A 92 6.66 5.02 14.20
CA ASP A 92 7.58 4.90 15.32
C ASP A 92 8.95 5.57 15.04
N TYR A 93 9.39 5.60 13.78
CA TYR A 93 10.68 6.19 13.37
C TYR A 93 10.58 7.63 12.83
N SER A 94 9.39 8.12 12.46
CA SER A 94 9.20 9.48 11.91
C SER A 94 9.70 10.61 12.84
N GLY A 95 9.76 10.38 14.16
CA GLY A 95 10.24 11.35 15.14
C GLY A 95 11.66 11.14 15.68
N LYS A 96 12.34 10.04 15.32
CA LYS A 96 13.65 9.67 15.92
C LYS A 96 14.87 10.12 15.13
N ASN A 97 14.67 10.66 13.92
CA ASN A 97 15.71 11.24 13.07
C ASN A 97 15.71 12.78 13.13
N LYS A 98 15.55 13.36 14.32
CA LYS A 98 15.78 14.79 14.57
C LYS A 98 17.05 14.98 15.37
#